data_AF-A0A531K0W5-F1
#
_entry.id   AF-A0A531K0W5-F1
#
_cell.length_a   1.000
_cell.length_b   1.000
_cell.length_c   1.000
_cell.angle_alpha   90.00
_cell.angle_beta   90.00
_cell.angle_gamma   90.00
#
_symmetry.space_group_name_H-M   'P 1'
#
loop_
_entity.id
_entity.type
_entity.pdbx_description
1 polymer ?
#
loop_
_entity_poly.entity_id
_entity_poly.type
_entity_poly.pdbx_seq_one_letter_code
_entity_poly.pdbx_strand_id
1 'polypeptide(L)'
;VEGLIEPHRAGRPVAPRVFFEGIPVPDRLFVETMCRVLHLRNFRNIGVGGLDLFFNYNPLINDDPRRALAEIRLMTRRLAEFDLHPGMLVCEITEQAAEDEVLVSLAREMRRDGIRIAIDDFGTGHST
;
A
#
# COMPACT_ATOMS: atom_id res chain seq x y z
N VAL A 1 1.31 -10.49 7.70
CA VAL A 1 2.33 -9.61 8.30
C VAL A 1 2.26 -8.25 7.64
N GLU A 2 2.42 -7.21 8.42
CA GLU A 2 2.40 -5.83 7.95
C GLU A 2 3.81 -5.27 8.00
N GLY A 3 4.18 -4.51 6.97
CA GLY A 3 5.43 -3.76 6.96
C GLY A 3 5.23 -2.40 7.63
N LEU A 4 6.05 -2.10 8.64
CA LEU A 4 6.08 -0.78 9.26
C LEU A 4 7.34 -0.02 8.85
N ILE A 5 7.20 1.27 8.58
CA ILE A 5 8.32 2.14 8.23
C ILE A 5 8.90 2.77 9.50
N GLU A 6 10.22 2.75 9.61
CA GLU A 6 10.98 3.44 10.66
C GLU A 6 11.84 4.55 10.03
N PRO A 7 11.27 5.75 9.80
CA PRO A 7 11.97 6.78 9.08
C PRO A 7 13.01 7.47 9.96
N HIS A 8 14.15 7.83 9.36
CA HIS A 8 15.23 8.53 10.02
C HIS A 8 15.54 9.85 9.30
N ARG A 9 15.85 10.90 10.06
CA ARG A 9 16.37 12.18 9.54
C ARG A 9 17.69 12.50 10.23
N ALA A 10 18.75 12.70 9.44
CA ALA A 10 20.10 12.90 9.94
C ALA A 10 20.53 11.87 11.01
N GLY A 11 20.19 10.60 10.78
CA GLY A 11 20.52 9.49 11.69
C GLY A 11 19.65 9.37 12.94
N ARG A 12 18.64 10.24 13.13
CA ARG A 12 17.71 10.16 14.26
C ARG A 12 16.36 9.61 13.83
N PRO A 13 15.74 8.72 14.61
CA PRO A 13 14.40 8.22 14.31
C PRO A 13 13.37 9.35 14.39
N VAL A 14 12.38 9.30 13.50
CA VAL A 14 11.27 10.25 13.42
C VAL A 14 9.97 9.46 13.47
N ALA A 15 8.95 9.98 14.16
CA ALA A 15 7.63 9.36 14.15
C ALA A 15 7.08 9.29 12.70
N PRO A 16 6.53 8.14 12.24
CA PRO A 16 6.02 7.98 10.88
C PRO A 16 5.07 9.10 10.46
N ARG A 17 4.12 9.46 11.33
CA ARG A 17 3.19 10.58 11.11
C ARG A 17 3.91 11.89 10.77
N VAL A 18 4.88 12.29 11.60
CA VAL A 18 5.66 13.53 11.40
C VAL A 18 6.48 13.47 10.11
N PHE A 19 7.01 12.30 9.77
CA PHE A 19 7.73 12.09 8.53
C PHE A 19 6.81 12.31 7.32
N PHE A 20 5.65 11.64 7.26
CA PHE A 20 4.72 11.69 6.14
C PHE A 20 4.02 13.05 5.99
N GLU A 21 3.62 13.69 7.10
CA GLU A 21 3.06 15.06 7.08
C GLU A 21 4.06 16.09 6.51
N GLY A 22 5.36 15.84 6.67
CA GLY A 22 6.43 16.69 6.14
C GLY A 22 6.80 16.45 4.68
N ILE A 23 6.15 15.53 3.95
CA ILE A 23 6.46 15.24 2.54
C ILE A 23 5.69 16.21 1.63
N PRO A 24 6.38 16.93 0.72
CA PRO A 24 5.74 17.74 -0.30
C PRO A 24 4.76 16.92 -1.16
N VAL A 25 3.61 17.51 -1.51
CA VAL A 25 2.56 16.82 -2.28
C VAL A 25 3.09 16.09 -3.54
N PRO A 26 3.98 16.67 -4.37
CA PRO A 26 4.52 16.00 -5.55
C PRO A 26 5.30 14.71 -5.23
N ASP A 27 5.86 14.59 -4.03
CA ASP A 27 6.73 13.49 -3.62
C ASP A 27 5.99 12.38 -2.88
N ARG A 28 4.74 12.61 -2.45
CA ARG A 28 3.97 11.67 -1.61
C ARG A 28 3.82 10.30 -2.26
N LEU A 29 3.41 10.26 -3.53
CA LEU A 29 3.26 9.01 -4.26
C LEU A 29 4.61 8.28 -4.40
N PHE A 30 5.69 9.01 -4.67
CA PHE A 30 7.03 8.41 -4.77
C PHE A 30 7.45 7.76 -3.46
N VAL A 31 7.28 8.47 -2.34
CA VAL A 31 7.65 7.94 -1.01
C VAL A 31 6.78 6.74 -0.65
N GLU A 32 5.48 6.78 -0.93
CA GLU A 32 4.57 5.66 -0.72
C GLU A 32 4.98 4.41 -1.52
N THR A 33 5.30 4.58 -2.80
CA THR A 33 5.83 3.50 -3.65
C THR A 33 7.16 2.96 -3.09
N MET A 34 8.06 3.84 -2.64
CA MET A 34 9.33 3.43 -2.03
C MET A 34 9.10 2.57 -0.78
N CYS A 35 8.21 3.00 0.12
CA CYS A 35 7.85 2.23 1.33
C CYS A 35 7.35 0.83 0.96
N ARG A 36 6.44 0.74 -0.02
CA ARG A 36 5.90 -0.55 -0.48
C ARG A 36 6.99 -1.45 -1.07
N VAL A 37 7.88 -0.90 -1.90
CA VAL A 37 9.02 -1.66 -2.47
C VAL A 37 9.98 -2.14 -1.38
N LEU A 38 10.24 -1.34 -0.34
CA LEU A 38 11.04 -1.76 0.80
C LEU A 38 10.41 -2.96 1.52
N HIS A 39 9.09 -2.92 1.77
CA HIS A 39 8.39 -4.04 2.39
C HIS A 39 8.45 -5.31 1.55
N LEU A 40 8.22 -5.21 0.24
CA LEU A 40 8.33 -6.35 -0.68
C LEU A 40 9.73 -6.96 -0.66
N ARG A 41 10.78 -6.13 -0.73
CA ARG A 41 12.17 -6.60 -0.71
C ARG A 41 12.59 -7.19 0.63
N ASN A 42 12.03 -6.68 1.72
CA ASN A 42 12.32 -7.17 3.06
C ASN A 42 11.56 -8.46 3.40
N PHE A 43 10.45 -8.76 2.72
CA PHE A 43 9.61 -9.91 3.02
C PHE A 43 10.38 -11.23 3.04
N ARG A 44 11.27 -11.45 2.07
CA ARG A 44 12.11 -12.66 2.01
C ARG A 44 13.00 -12.85 3.25
N ASN A 45 13.34 -11.78 3.97
CA ASN A 45 14.20 -11.85 5.14
C ASN A 45 13.47 -12.40 6.38
N ILE A 46 12.13 -12.55 6.33
CA ILE A 46 11.36 -13.15 7.42
C ILE A 46 11.68 -14.64 7.55
N GLY A 47 11.95 -15.33 6.44
CA GLY A 47 12.32 -16.75 6.44
C GLY A 47 11.20 -17.71 6.82
N VAL A 48 9.94 -17.26 6.80
CA VAL A 48 8.75 -18.05 7.16
C VAL A 48 7.80 -18.12 5.97
N GLY A 49 7.43 -19.33 5.56
CA GLY A 49 6.47 -19.57 4.47
C GLY A 49 5.01 -19.41 4.91
N GLY A 50 4.11 -19.29 3.93
CA GLY A 50 2.66 -19.21 4.18
C GLY A 50 2.18 -17.89 4.79
N LEU A 51 3.02 -16.85 4.77
CA LEU A 51 2.65 -15.53 5.23
C LEU A 51 2.08 -14.68 4.08
N ASP A 52 1.14 -13.83 4.46
CA ASP A 52 0.59 -12.78 3.62
C ASP A 52 1.27 -11.45 3.95
N LEU A 53 1.54 -10.62 2.95
CA LEU A 53 2.02 -9.25 3.13
C LEU A 53 0.88 -8.26 2.94
N PHE A 54 0.62 -7.50 3.99
CA PHE A 54 -0.36 -6.43 4.02
C PHE A 54 0.30 -5.12 3.61
N PHE A 55 -0.39 -4.33 2.78
CA PHE A 55 0.06 -3.00 2.40
C PHE A 55 -1.12 -2.05 2.25
N ASN A 56 -0.94 -0.83 2.72
CA ASN A 56 -1.94 0.23 2.62
C ASN A 56 -2.00 0.83 1.22
N TYR A 57 -3.20 1.21 0.80
CA TYR A 57 -3.45 2.00 -0.41
C TYR A 57 -4.36 3.19 -0.10
N ASN A 58 -3.86 4.39 -0.38
CA ASN A 58 -4.64 5.61 -0.33
C ASN A 58 -4.93 6.12 -1.76
N PRO A 59 -6.17 6.01 -2.27
CA PRO A 59 -6.57 6.53 -3.59
C PRO A 59 -6.40 8.05 -3.74
N LEU A 60 -6.35 8.80 -2.64
CA LEU A 60 -6.24 10.27 -2.63
C LEU A 60 -4.81 10.76 -2.39
N ILE A 61 -3.82 9.87 -2.44
CA ILE A 61 -2.41 10.25 -2.21
C ILE A 61 -1.88 11.24 -3.26
N ASN A 62 -2.54 11.31 -4.42
CA ASN A 62 -2.21 12.22 -5.51
C ASN A 62 -3.49 12.64 -6.28
N ASP A 63 -3.36 13.65 -7.15
CA ASP A 63 -4.49 14.26 -7.86
C ASP A 63 -5.23 13.34 -8.87
N ASP A 64 -4.69 12.16 -9.16
CA ASP A 64 -5.29 11.18 -10.07
C ASP A 64 -5.12 9.75 -9.50
N PRO A 65 -6.17 9.14 -8.94
CA PRO A 65 -6.14 7.78 -8.40
C PRO A 65 -5.59 6.73 -9.37
N ARG A 66 -5.69 6.96 -10.69
CA ARG A 66 -5.14 6.04 -11.70
C ARG A 66 -3.62 5.94 -11.65
N ARG A 67 -2.91 6.96 -11.15
CA ARG A 67 -1.45 6.91 -11.03
C ARG A 67 -1.02 5.97 -9.92
N ALA A 68 -1.62 6.07 -8.72
CA ALA A 68 -1.32 5.17 -7.62
C ALA A 68 -1.61 3.70 -8.01
N LEU A 69 -2.69 3.49 -8.76
CA LEU A 69 -3.05 2.19 -9.31
C LEU A 69 -2.07 1.68 -10.38
N ALA A 70 -1.60 2.55 -11.27
CA ALA A 70 -0.56 2.21 -12.23
C ALA A 70 0.76 1.80 -11.56
N GLU A 71 1.15 2.47 -10.46
CA GLU A 71 2.31 2.11 -9.66
C GLU A 71 2.17 0.73 -9.03
N ILE A 72 0.99 0.42 -8.46
CA ILE A 72 0.73 -0.93 -7.93
C ILE A 72 0.82 -1.97 -9.04
N ARG A 73 0.22 -1.73 -10.22
CA ARG A 73 0.32 -2.65 -11.36
C ARG A 73 1.77 -2.88 -11.77
N LEU A 74 2.58 -1.82 -11.84
CA LEU A 74 4.00 -1.91 -12.19
C LEU A 74 4.77 -2.73 -11.16
N MET A 75 4.49 -2.52 -9.88
CA MET A 75 5.05 -3.28 -8.76
C MET A 75 4.64 -4.76 -8.83
N THR A 76 3.36 -5.06 -9.08
CA THR A 76 2.84 -6.43 -9.16
C THR A 76 3.52 -7.24 -10.27
N ARG A 77 3.83 -6.60 -11.40
CA ARG A 77 4.57 -7.23 -12.52
C ARG A 77 5.99 -7.63 -12.15
N ARG A 78 6.56 -7.06 -11.08
CA ARG A 78 7.92 -7.33 -10.61
C ARG A 78 7.97 -8.21 -9.37
N LEU A 79 6.84 -8.75 -8.88
CA LEU A 79 6.83 -9.56 -7.65
C LEU A 79 7.72 -10.80 -7.72
N ALA A 80 7.91 -11.36 -8.91
CA ALA A 80 8.84 -12.46 -9.12
C ALA A 80 10.30 -12.07 -8.77
N GLU A 81 10.68 -10.80 -8.92
CA GLU A 81 12.01 -10.30 -8.50
C GLU A 81 12.19 -10.30 -6.97
N PHE A 82 11.09 -10.45 -6.23
CA PHE A 82 11.04 -10.45 -4.77
C PHE A 82 10.63 -11.81 -4.18
N ASP A 83 10.59 -12.86 -4.99
CA ASP A 83 10.13 -14.20 -4.60
C ASP A 83 8.68 -14.20 -4.05
N LEU A 84 7.84 -13.30 -4.59
CA LEU A 84 6.45 -13.11 -4.17
C LEU A 84 5.46 -13.50 -5.27
N HIS A 85 4.34 -14.11 -4.87
CA HIS A 85 3.18 -14.33 -5.73
C HIS A 85 2.10 -13.27 -5.42
N PRO A 86 1.35 -12.74 -6.40
CA PRO A 86 0.31 -11.74 -6.15
C PRO A 86 -0.71 -12.14 -5.09
N GLY A 87 -1.05 -13.43 -5.04
CA GLY A 87 -1.96 -14.00 -4.03
C GLY A 87 -1.49 -13.88 -2.59
N MET A 88 -0.19 -13.62 -2.35
CA MET A 88 0.37 -13.36 -1.02
C MET A 88 0.18 -11.91 -0.58
N LEU A 89 -0.25 -11.01 -1.47
CA LEU A 89 -0.48 -9.62 -1.13
C LEU A 89 -1.93 -9.37 -0.73
N VAL A 90 -2.10 -8.57 0.33
CA VAL A 90 -3.39 -8.06 0.79
C VAL A 90 -3.31 -6.54 0.80
N CYS A 91 -4.09 -5.89 -0.07
CA CYS A 91 -4.22 -4.45 -0.16
C CYS A 91 -5.27 -3.97 0.86
N GLU A 92 -4.86 -3.12 1.78
CA GLU A 92 -5.73 -2.48 2.76
C GLU A 92 -6.20 -1.13 2.20
N ILE A 93 -7.51 -0.96 2.15
CA ILE A 93 -8.15 0.28 1.70
C ILE A 93 -9.08 0.74 2.83
N THR A 94 -8.92 1.97 3.29
CA THR A 94 -9.80 2.53 4.30
C THR A 94 -11.17 2.87 3.70
N GLU A 95 -12.25 2.63 4.45
CA GLU A 95 -13.64 2.86 4.00
C GLU A 95 -13.87 4.31 3.52
N GLN A 96 -13.25 5.28 4.20
CA GLN A 96 -13.43 6.72 3.94
C GLN A 96 -12.54 7.25 2.81
N ALA A 97 -11.77 6.39 2.14
CA ALA A 97 -10.70 6.84 1.27
C ALA A 97 -11.20 7.38 -0.07
N ALA A 98 -12.35 6.95 -0.58
CA ALA A 98 -12.87 7.42 -1.86
C ALA A 98 -14.36 7.13 -2.00
N GLU A 99 -14.99 7.73 -3.01
CA GLU A 99 -16.34 7.38 -3.46
C GLU A 99 -16.44 5.87 -3.78
N ASP A 100 -17.59 5.27 -3.49
CA ASP A 100 -17.85 3.82 -3.66
C ASP A 100 -17.48 3.29 -5.05
N GLU A 101 -17.77 4.06 -6.11
CA GLU A 101 -17.46 3.64 -7.49
C GLU A 101 -15.95 3.50 -7.73
N VAL A 102 -15.15 4.39 -7.14
CA VAL A 102 -13.69 4.35 -7.22
C VAL A 102 -13.16 3.15 -6.47
N LEU A 103 -13.68 2.89 -5.26
CA LEU A 103 -13.32 1.72 -4.44
C LEU A 103 -13.66 0.42 -5.16
N VAL A 104 -14.85 0.31 -5.75
CA VAL A 104 -15.27 -0.89 -6.52
C VAL A 104 -14.40 -1.10 -7.75
N SER A 105 -14.08 -0.03 -8.49
CA SER A 105 -13.22 -0.11 -9.67
C SER A 105 -11.82 -0.60 -9.28
N LEU A 106 -11.21 0.03 -8.28
CA LEU A 106 -9.92 -0.35 -7.72
C LEU A 106 -9.93 -1.81 -7.25
N ALA A 107 -10.99 -2.22 -6.56
CA ALA A 107 -11.09 -3.57 -6.05
C ALA A 107 -11.17 -4.63 -7.15
N ARG A 108 -11.88 -4.32 -8.24
CA ARG A 108 -11.91 -5.16 -9.43
C ARG A 108 -10.52 -5.26 -10.06
N GLU A 109 -9.78 -4.18 -10.13
CA GLU A 109 -8.44 -4.17 -10.71
C GLU A 109 -7.43 -5.00 -9.89
N MET A 110 -7.38 -4.78 -8.58
CA MET A 110 -6.50 -5.57 -7.69
C MET A 110 -6.81 -7.07 -7.79
N ARG A 111 -8.10 -7.44 -7.81
CA ARG A 111 -8.52 -8.83 -7.99
C ARG A 111 -8.10 -9.43 -9.32
N ARG A 112 -8.15 -8.66 -10.43
CA ARG A 112 -7.66 -9.12 -11.75
C ARG A 112 -6.16 -9.40 -11.73
N ASP A 113 -5.41 -8.64 -10.94
CA ASP A 113 -3.97 -8.80 -10.78
C ASP A 113 -3.59 -9.87 -9.73
N GLY A 114 -4.57 -10.57 -9.16
CA GLY A 114 -4.38 -11.64 -8.19
C GLY A 114 -4.11 -11.16 -6.76
N ILE A 115 -4.27 -9.86 -6.49
CA ILE A 115 -4.10 -9.25 -5.16
C ILE A 115 -5.42 -9.37 -4.38
N ARG A 116 -5.32 -9.77 -3.11
CA ARG A 116 -6.46 -9.76 -2.17
C ARG A 116 -6.66 -8.39 -1.58
N ILE A 117 -7.86 -8.14 -1.06
CA ILE A 117 -8.25 -6.83 -0.54
C ILE A 117 -8.85 -7.01 0.85
N ALA A 118 -8.44 -6.14 1.76
CA ALA A 118 -9.07 -5.91 3.04
C ALA A 118 -9.63 -4.48 3.07
N ILE A 119 -10.82 -4.31 3.63
CA ILE A 119 -11.37 -2.99 3.94
C ILE A 119 -11.05 -2.74 5.39
N ASP A 120 -10.30 -1.68 5.66
CA ASP A 120 -9.91 -1.29 7.00
C ASP A 120 -10.93 -0.31 7.61
N ASP A 121 -11.06 -0.32 8.94
CA ASP A 121 -11.96 0.54 9.72
C ASP A 121 -13.46 0.45 9.34
N PHE A 122 -13.89 -0.66 8.73
CA PHE A 122 -15.28 -0.87 8.30
C PHE A 122 -16.27 -0.69 9.46
N GLY A 123 -17.22 0.24 9.31
CA GLY A 123 -18.27 0.50 10.29
C GLY A 123 -17.90 1.46 11.43
N THR A 124 -16.74 2.11 11.35
CA THR A 124 -16.32 3.15 12.33
C THR A 124 -16.76 4.57 11.93
N GLY A 125 -17.30 4.76 10.72
CA GLY A 125 -17.90 6.02 10.27
C GLY A 125 -19.23 5.78 9.55
N HIS A 126 -20.31 6.31 10.13
CA HIS A 126 -21.68 6.39 9.58
C HIS A 126 -22.14 5.21 8.72
N SER A 127 -22.60 4.14 9.37
CA SER A 127 -23.59 3.25 8.75
C SER A 127 -24.86 4.07 8.46
N THR A 128 -25.20 4.25 7.19
CA THR A 128 -26.55 4.64 6.76
C THR A 128 -27.34 3.42 6.36
#